data_AF-A0A7Y2VBP6-F1
#
_entry.id   AF-A0A7Y2VBP6-F1
#
_cell.length_a   1.000
_cell.length_b   1.000
_cell.length_c   1.000
_cell.angle_alpha   90.00
_cell.angle_beta   90.00
_cell.angle_gamma   90.00
#
_symmetry.space_group_name_H-M   'P 1'
#
loop_
_entity.id
_entity.type
_entity.pdbx_description
1 polymer ?
#
loop_
_entity_poly.entity_id
_entity_poly.type
_entity_poly.pdbx_seq_one_letter_code
_entity_poly.pdbx_strand_id
1 'polypeptide(L)' 'MRKVILLPIFLCTTLLFSQYEYEPSNEFPFGRAHPEAPEQVKDFQPMIGECNCKSVLRNPDQTWAEP' A
#
# COMPACT_ATOMS: atom_id res chain seq x y z
N MET A 1 -17.16 -23.41 27.52
CA MET A 1 -17.71 -22.10 27.11
C MET A 1 -16.69 -20.97 27.18
N ARG A 2 -15.98 -20.74 28.31
CA ARG A 2 -14.97 -19.66 28.44
C ARG A 2 -13.86 -19.65 27.37
N LYS A 3 -13.35 -20.83 26.97
CA LYS A 3 -12.29 -20.93 25.95
C LYS A 3 -12.77 -20.63 24.51
N VAL A 4 -14.06 -20.77 24.23
CA VAL A 4 -14.65 -20.52 22.90
C VAL A 4 -14.76 -19.02 22.62
N ILE A 5 -14.89 -18.20 23.68
CA ILE A 5 -14.97 -16.73 23.57
C ILE A 5 -13.57 -16.10 23.38
N LEU A 6 -12.50 -16.74 23.86
CA LEU A 6 -11.14 -16.20 23.77
C LEU A 6 -10.56 -16.26 22.35
N LEU A 7 -10.95 -17.26 21.55
CA LEU A 7 -10.49 -17.43 20.18
C LEU A 7 -10.89 -16.28 19.23
N PRO A 8 -12.17 -15.84 19.16
CA PRO A 8 -12.54 -14.72 18.30
C PRO A 8 -11.96 -13.38 18.77
N ILE A 9 -11.76 -13.18 20.08
CA ILE A 9 -11.11 -11.97 20.61
C ILE A 9 -9.66 -11.89 20.12
N PHE A 10 -8.92 -13.01 20.17
CA PHE A 10 -7.56 -13.09 19.68
C PHE A 10 -7.47 -12.80 18.17
N LEU A 11 -8.34 -13.40 17.36
CA LEU A 11 -8.42 -13.16 15.92
C LEU A 11 -8.78 -11.69 15.59
N CYS A 12 -9.65 -11.07 16.37
CA CYS A 12 -10.03 -9.66 16.17
C CYS A 12 -8.82 -8.73 16.37
N THR A 13 -8.01 -8.97 17.40
CA THR A 13 -6.82 -8.12 17.65
C THR A 13 -5.82 -8.17 16.51
N THR A 14 -5.56 -9.34 15.90
CA THR A 14 -4.61 -9.45 14.78
C THR A 14 -5.08 -8.74 13.51
N LEU A 15 -6.39 -8.61 13.31
CA LEU A 15 -6.96 -7.91 12.16
C LEU A 15 -6.94 -6.38 12.33
N LEU A 16 -6.99 -5.90 13.57
CA LEU A 16 -6.96 -4.47 13.89
C LEU A 16 -5.53 -3.88 13.83
N PHE A 17 -4.50 -4.69 14.02
CA PHE A 17 -3.08 -4.28 13.95
C PHE A 17 -2.42 -4.62 12.60
N SER A 18 -3.17 -4.57 11.50
CA SER A 18 -2.55 -4.54 10.17
C SER A 18 -1.60 -3.33 10.07
N GLN A 19 -0.47 -3.50 9.38
CA GLN A 19 0.66 -2.56 9.41
C GLN A 19 0.39 -1.28 8.60
N TYR A 20 -0.40 -0.36 9.15
CA TYR A 20 -0.73 0.92 8.51
C TYR A 20 0.30 2.04 8.78
N GLU A 21 1.31 1.80 9.62
CA GLU A 21 2.22 2.85 10.12
C GLU A 21 3.06 3.55 9.02
N TYR A 22 3.30 2.84 7.92
CA TYR A 22 4.09 3.33 6.77
C TYR A 22 3.23 3.52 5.51
N GLU A 23 1.92 3.30 5.61
CA GLU A 23 0.99 3.53 4.51
C GLU A 23 0.78 5.03 4.25
N PRO A 24 0.23 5.39 3.08
CA PRO A 24 -0.17 6.75 2.77
C PRO A 24 -1.06 7.40 3.84
N SER A 25 -0.78 8.65 4.17
CA SER A 25 -1.54 9.47 5.10
C SER A 25 -1.53 10.94 4.64
N ASN A 26 -2.27 11.81 5.33
CA ASN A 26 -2.27 13.24 5.01
C ASN A 26 -0.88 13.88 5.15
N GLU A 27 -0.06 13.38 6.07
CA GLU A 27 1.31 13.86 6.26
C GLU A 27 2.30 13.23 5.26
N PHE A 28 2.05 11.97 4.88
CA PHE A 28 2.85 11.21 3.92
C PHE A 28 1.98 10.69 2.78
N PRO A 29 1.67 11.51 1.75
CA PRO A 29 0.70 11.16 0.71
C PRO A 29 1.03 9.91 -0.10
N PHE A 30 2.29 9.49 -0.05
CA PHE A 30 2.82 8.32 -0.75
C PHE A 30 3.35 7.24 0.21
N GLY A 31 3.06 7.37 1.50
CA GLY A 31 3.60 6.50 2.54
C GLY A 31 5.09 6.75 2.81
N ARG A 32 5.71 5.83 3.54
CA ARG A 32 7.14 5.90 3.92
C ARG A 32 7.79 4.52 3.77
N ALA A 33 9.11 4.50 3.64
CA ALA A 33 9.85 3.25 3.69
C ALA A 33 9.79 2.65 5.10
N HIS A 34 9.62 1.34 5.20
CA HIS A 34 9.70 0.61 6.46
C HIS A 34 11.15 0.65 7.01
N PRO A 35 11.40 0.80 8.32
CA PRO A 35 12.75 0.89 8.90
C PRO A 35 13.60 -0.36 8.66
N GLU A 36 12.95 -1.51 8.55
CA GLU A 36 13.60 -2.79 8.27
C GLU A 36 13.75 -3.07 6.75
N ALA A 37 13.24 -2.19 5.88
CA ALA A 37 13.41 -2.35 4.44
C ALA A 37 14.86 -2.04 4.03
N PRO A 38 15.39 -2.66 2.96
CA PRO A 38 16.68 -2.30 2.39
C PRO A 38 16.74 -0.82 2.01
N GLU A 39 17.85 -0.14 2.29
CA GLU A 39 17.99 1.31 2.06
C GLU A 39 17.73 1.70 0.59
N GLN A 40 18.04 0.81 -0.34
CA GLN A 40 17.88 0.99 -1.79
C GLN A 40 16.43 1.27 -2.21
N VAL A 41 15.42 0.93 -1.39
CA VAL A 41 14.03 1.32 -1.67
C VAL A 41 13.85 2.84 -1.71
N LYS A 42 14.74 3.60 -1.06
CA LYS A 42 14.73 5.06 -1.05
C LYS A 42 15.44 5.68 -2.27
N ASP A 43 16.17 4.91 -3.07
CA ASP A 43 16.86 5.43 -4.27
C ASP A 43 15.89 6.09 -5.26
N PHE A 44 14.63 5.66 -5.25
CA PHE A 44 13.56 6.18 -6.10
C PHE A 44 12.69 7.24 -5.44
N GLN A 45 12.98 7.62 -4.18
CA GLN A 45 12.20 8.62 -3.44
C GLN A 45 12.05 9.96 -4.19
N PRO A 46 13.06 10.49 -4.90
CA PRO A 46 12.91 11.73 -5.67
C PRO A 46 11.87 11.65 -6.78
N MET A 47 11.59 10.46 -7.33
CA MET A 47 10.66 10.27 -8.44
C MET A 47 9.19 10.11 -8.00
N ILE A 48 8.96 9.95 -6.70
CA ILE A 48 7.60 9.74 -6.16
C ILE A 48 6.75 10.99 -6.44
N GLY A 49 5.64 10.80 -7.17
CA GLY A 49 4.70 11.88 -7.49
C GLY A 49 5.14 12.80 -8.62
N GLU A 50 6.29 12.57 -9.28
CA GLU A 50 6.72 13.36 -10.44
C GLU A 50 5.85 13.11 -11.68
N CYS A 51 5.27 11.91 -11.80
CA CYS A 51 4.45 11.51 -12.92
C CYS A 51 2.97 11.42 -12.55
N ASN A 52 2.12 12.05 -13.35
CA ASN A 52 0.69 11.75 -13.39
C ASN A 52 0.49 10.49 -14.24
N CYS A 53 0.56 9.32 -13.61
CA CYS A 53 0.29 8.05 -14.29
C CYS A 53 -1.09 8.09 -14.93
N LYS A 54 -1.15 7.99 -16.26
CA LYS A 54 -2.40 7.81 -16.99
C LYS A 54 -2.58 6.32 -17.24
N SER A 55 -3.67 5.76 -16.73
CA SER A 55 -4.12 4.45 -17.18
C SER A 55 -4.58 4.62 -18.63
N VAL A 56 -4.10 3.79 -19.55
CA VAL A 56 -4.52 3.78 -20.96
C VAL A 56 -4.80 2.34 -21.37
N LEU A 57 -5.89 2.14 -22.11
CA LEU A 57 -6.23 0.82 -22.66
C LEU A 57 -5.48 0.61 -23.98
N ARG A 58 -5.01 -0.62 -24.21
CA ARG A 58 -4.42 -1.03 -25.50
C ARG A 58 -5.51 -1.70 -26.34
N ASN A 59 -5.86 -1.11 -27.47
CA ASN A 59 -6.83 -1.69 -28.40
C ASN A 59 -6.24 -2.90 -29.15
N PRO A 60 -7.08 -3.79 -29.71
CA PRO A 60 -6.63 -4.91 -30.56
C PRO A 60 -5.84 -4.46 -31.79
N ASP A 61 -6.13 -3.26 -32.32
CA ASP A 61 -5.42 -2.64 -33.44
C ASP A 61 -4.11 -1.96 -33.04
N GLN A 62 -3.64 -2.17 -31.80
CA GLN A 62 -2.42 -1.64 -31.20
C GLN A 62 -2.42 -0.14 -30.90
N THR A 63 -3.55 0.55 -31.09
CA THR A 63 -3.70 1.95 -30.67
C THR A 63 -3.96 2.08 -29.16
N TRP A 64 -3.76 3.28 -28.61
CA TRP A 64 -4.08 3.60 -27.22
C TRP A 64 -5.47 4.25 -27.14
N ALA A 65 -6.26 3.86 -26.14
CA ALA A 65 -7.53 4.48 -25.79
C ALA A 65 -7.46 5.09 -24.38
N GLU A 66 -8.29 6.11 -24.16
CA GLU A 66 -8.57 6.60 -22.80
C GLU A 66 -9.11 5.45 -21.93
N PRO A 67 -8.83 5.46 -20.61
CA PRO A 67 -9.20 4.38 -19.70
C PRO A 67 -10.72 4.18 -19.55
#